data_AF-F2PR27-F1
#
_entry.id   AF-F2PR27-F1
#
_cell.length_a   1.000
_cell.length_b   1.000
_cell.length_c   1.000
_cell.angle_alpha   90.00
_cell.angle_beta   90.00
_cell.angle_gamma   90.00
#
_symmetry.space_group_name_H-M   'P 1'
#
loop_
_entity.id
_entity.type
_entity.pdbx_description
1 polymer ?
#
loop_
_entity_poly.entity_id
_entity_poly.type
_entity_poly.pdbx_seq_one_letter_code
_entity_poly.pdbx_strand_id
1 'polypeptide(L)'
;MTYPLPFVAAVVADLNKENIPIVEYGALLNARFGYPVCINTVRWGVPDSEVSRVSRILLEHNIPKGGIIPHYAQSYGKWETAGEMHKYQSTRIHIIPLSTLHLSLEDCEEVTSTFSVQHKALIPKPRPYLISLIRILQLPDDEDEESESEEHFQQRVGQALSLIRQWDWKSEEAKYLDLSERMIRNCQLLYTLKA
;
A
#
# COMPACT_ATOMS: atom_id res chain seq x y z
N MET A 1 -4.83 -5.97 16.36
CA MET A 1 -3.80 -5.07 16.92
C MET A 1 -4.03 -3.70 16.31
N THR A 2 -4.07 -2.62 17.10
CA THR A 2 -4.21 -1.24 16.59
C THR A 2 -2.91 -0.49 16.77
N TYR A 3 -2.48 0.25 15.75
CA TYR A 3 -1.32 1.13 15.86
C TYR A 3 -1.72 2.44 16.55
N PRO A 4 -1.02 2.85 17.61
CA PRO A 4 -1.43 3.98 18.44
C PRO A 4 -1.00 5.32 17.81
N LEU A 5 -1.74 5.77 16.80
CA LEU A 5 -1.66 7.13 16.26
C LEU A 5 -3.01 7.84 16.46
N PRO A 6 -3.30 8.39 17.66
CA PRO A 6 -4.63 8.93 17.98
C PRO A 6 -5.09 10.06 17.04
N PHE A 7 -4.16 10.89 16.56
CA PHE A 7 -4.49 11.94 15.59
C PHE A 7 -4.93 11.38 14.24
N VAL A 8 -4.32 10.26 13.78
CA VAL A 8 -4.75 9.56 12.57
C VAL A 8 -6.12 8.92 12.79
N ALA A 9 -6.35 8.31 13.96
CA ALA A 9 -7.65 7.74 14.30
C ALA A 9 -8.77 8.79 14.30
N ALA A 10 -8.51 10.01 14.79
CA ALA A 10 -9.46 11.12 14.76
C ALA A 10 -9.81 11.55 13.32
N VAL A 11 -8.82 11.63 12.44
CA VAL A 11 -9.05 11.89 11.00
C VAL A 11 -9.90 10.78 10.39
N VAL A 12 -9.57 9.52 10.66
CA VAL A 12 -10.34 8.36 10.15
C VAL A 12 -11.80 8.41 10.63
N ALA A 13 -12.05 8.85 11.86
CA ALA A 13 -13.40 9.04 12.40
C ALA A 13 -14.22 10.05 11.57
N ASP A 14 -13.64 11.20 11.24
CA ASP A 14 -14.31 12.23 10.44
C ASP A 14 -14.52 11.78 8.99
N LEU A 15 -13.54 11.07 8.39
CA LEU A 15 -13.69 10.45 7.08
C LEU A 15 -14.84 9.44 7.04
N ASN A 16 -14.94 8.60 8.08
CA ASN A 16 -16.05 7.64 8.23
C ASN A 16 -17.40 8.36 8.36
N LYS A 17 -17.46 9.43 9.17
CA LYS A 17 -18.67 10.25 9.33
C LYS A 17 -19.12 10.92 8.03
N GLU A 18 -18.18 11.33 7.19
CA GLU A 18 -18.44 11.92 5.88
C GLU A 18 -18.65 10.87 4.76
N ASN A 19 -18.61 9.57 5.09
CA ASN A 19 -18.68 8.45 4.14
C ASN A 19 -17.60 8.50 3.04
N ILE A 20 -16.41 8.98 3.38
CA ILE A 20 -15.28 9.04 2.45
C ILE A 20 -14.45 7.76 2.61
N PRO A 21 -14.39 6.89 1.59
CA PRO A 21 -13.63 5.64 1.69
C PRO A 21 -12.12 5.91 1.62
N ILE A 22 -11.37 5.24 2.49
CA ILE A 22 -9.92 5.16 2.44
C ILE A 22 -9.48 3.71 2.29
N VAL A 23 -8.50 3.47 1.43
CA VAL A 23 -7.87 2.17 1.21
C VAL A 23 -6.49 2.19 1.86
N GLU A 24 -6.31 1.43 2.94
CA GLU A 24 -5.01 1.25 3.59
C GLU A 24 -4.07 0.48 2.65
N TYR A 25 -2.89 1.06 2.38
CA TYR A 25 -1.94 0.53 1.38
C TYR A 25 -0.51 0.42 1.93
N GLY A 26 0.32 -0.38 1.27
CA GLY A 26 1.75 -0.52 1.57
C GLY A 26 2.01 -1.08 2.97
N ALA A 27 2.84 -0.40 3.77
CA ALA A 27 3.25 -0.86 5.10
C ALA A 27 2.08 -1.10 6.07
N LEU A 28 0.90 -0.50 5.85
CA LEU A 28 -0.29 -0.78 6.64
C LEU A 28 -0.78 -2.23 6.45
N LEU A 29 -0.62 -2.79 5.25
CA LEU A 29 -0.93 -4.19 4.97
C LEU A 29 0.08 -5.12 5.63
N ASN A 30 1.38 -4.78 5.61
CA ASN A 30 2.41 -5.55 6.31
C ASN A 30 2.10 -5.63 7.82
N ALA A 31 1.78 -4.49 8.44
CA ALA A 31 1.32 -4.43 9.83
C ALA A 31 0.09 -5.30 10.07
N ARG A 32 -0.89 -5.25 9.17
CA ARG A 32 -2.13 -6.05 9.26
C ARG A 32 -1.87 -7.55 9.15
N PHE A 33 -0.91 -7.96 8.33
CA PHE A 33 -0.52 -9.37 8.19
C PHE A 33 0.45 -9.84 9.30
N GLY A 34 0.71 -9.00 10.31
CA GLY A 34 1.50 -9.36 11.48
C GLY A 34 3.01 -9.17 11.31
N TYR A 35 3.46 -8.56 10.21
CA TYR A 35 4.87 -8.24 10.05
C TYR A 35 5.26 -7.06 10.95
N PRO A 36 6.40 -7.14 11.67
CA PRO A 36 6.87 -6.04 12.49
C PRO A 36 7.37 -4.90 11.59
N VAL A 37 6.57 -3.84 11.48
CA VAL A 37 6.93 -2.66 10.66
C VAL A 37 6.77 -1.36 11.45
N CYS A 38 7.69 -0.42 11.22
CA CYS A 38 7.56 0.96 11.65
C CYS A 38 6.76 1.77 10.62
N ILE A 39 5.55 2.20 10.97
CA ILE A 39 4.70 3.01 10.09
C ILE A 39 5.18 4.47 10.13
N ASN A 40 6.14 4.80 9.27
CA ASN A 40 6.64 6.17 9.09
C ASN A 40 5.80 6.99 8.09
N THR A 41 5.13 6.30 7.16
CA THR A 41 4.19 6.88 6.20
C THR A 41 2.89 6.09 6.21
N VAL A 42 1.81 6.75 6.59
CA VAL A 42 0.43 6.26 6.42
C VAL A 42 0.06 6.47 4.95
N ARG A 43 -0.17 5.38 4.21
CA ARG A 43 -0.58 5.47 2.79
C ARG A 43 -2.04 5.13 2.65
N TRP A 44 -2.80 6.07 2.11
CA TRP A 44 -4.22 5.92 1.83
C TRP A 44 -4.48 6.08 0.33
N GLY A 45 -4.97 5.01 -0.29
CA GLY A 45 -5.67 5.08 -1.57
C GLY A 45 -7.02 5.74 -1.38
N VAL A 46 -7.34 6.75 -2.18
CA VAL A 46 -8.58 7.53 -2.08
C VAL A 46 -9.17 7.68 -3.48
N PRO A 47 -10.51 7.62 -3.66
CA PRO A 47 -11.12 7.94 -4.95
C PRO A 47 -10.60 9.29 -5.46
N ASP A 48 -10.25 9.36 -6.74
CA ASP A 48 -9.60 10.52 -7.34
C ASP A 48 -10.34 11.84 -7.07
N SER A 49 -11.68 11.81 -7.05
CA SER A 49 -12.54 12.96 -6.75
C SER A 49 -12.51 13.42 -5.29
N GLU A 50 -12.10 12.57 -4.36
CA GLU A 50 -12.11 12.83 -2.91
C GLU A 50 -10.75 13.29 -2.38
N VAL A 51 -9.68 13.21 -3.16
CA VAL A 51 -8.30 13.57 -2.73
C VAL A 51 -8.24 14.95 -2.07
N SER A 52 -8.79 15.97 -2.73
CA SER A 52 -8.83 17.34 -2.20
C SER A 52 -9.66 17.47 -0.92
N ARG A 53 -10.72 16.67 -0.79
CA ARG A 53 -11.59 16.68 0.39
C ARG A 53 -10.91 16.04 1.60
N VAL A 54 -10.23 14.91 1.39
CA VAL A 54 -9.40 14.27 2.44
C VAL A 54 -8.28 15.21 2.88
N SER A 55 -7.62 15.88 1.94
CA SER A 55 -6.60 16.90 2.23
C SER A 55 -7.14 18.04 3.10
N ARG A 56 -8.35 18.55 2.80
CA ARG A 56 -9.02 19.56 3.62
C ARG A 56 -9.27 19.06 5.05
N ILE A 57 -9.77 17.84 5.22
CA ILE A 57 -10.02 17.25 6.55
C ILE A 57 -8.70 17.15 7.33
N LEU A 58 -7.59 16.75 6.70
CA LEU A 58 -6.28 16.75 7.35
C LEU A 58 -5.88 18.16 7.83
N LEU A 59 -6.11 19.19 7.02
CA LEU A 59 -5.84 20.58 7.42
C LEU A 59 -6.69 21.02 8.62
N GLU A 60 -7.96 20.61 8.69
CA GLU A 60 -8.87 20.88 9.82
C GLU A 60 -8.38 20.21 11.11
N HIS A 61 -7.69 19.08 11.00
CA HIS A 61 -6.99 18.41 12.09
C HIS A 61 -5.60 19.00 12.40
N ASN A 62 -5.24 20.15 11.83
CA ASN A 62 -3.94 20.81 11.96
C ASN A 62 -2.76 19.96 11.43
N ILE A 63 -3.00 19.17 10.38
CA ILE A 63 -1.98 18.36 9.71
C ILE A 63 -1.66 19.05 8.37
N PRO A 64 -0.64 19.92 8.31
CA PRO A 64 -0.33 20.71 7.12
C PRO A 64 0.16 19.84 5.95
N LYS A 65 -0.02 20.36 4.74
CA LYS A 65 0.63 19.80 3.53
C LYS A 65 2.16 19.88 3.69
N GLY A 66 2.86 18.86 3.20
CA GLY A 66 4.31 18.75 3.27
C GLY A 66 4.77 17.34 3.57
N GLY A 67 6.09 17.16 3.78
CA GLY A 67 6.66 15.84 4.08
C GLY A 67 7.16 15.05 2.88
N ILE A 68 7.13 15.63 1.68
CA ILE A 68 7.92 15.13 0.54
C ILE A 68 9.39 15.25 0.91
N ILE A 69 10.12 14.14 0.83
CA ILE A 69 11.54 14.09 1.14
C ILE A 69 12.32 14.05 -0.18
N PRO A 70 13.21 15.03 -0.47
CA PRO A 70 13.91 15.11 -1.76
C PRO A 70 14.65 13.83 -2.15
N HIS A 71 15.30 13.17 -1.19
CA HIS A 71 15.99 11.90 -1.42
C HIS A 71 15.02 10.78 -1.82
N TYR A 72 13.85 10.68 -1.19
CA TYR A 72 12.82 9.72 -1.58
C TYR A 72 12.19 10.04 -2.93
N ALA A 73 12.08 11.31 -3.28
CA ALA A 73 11.64 11.71 -4.62
C ALA A 73 12.67 11.36 -5.71
N GLN A 74 13.96 11.26 -5.37
CA GLN A 74 14.99 10.78 -6.30
C GLN A 74 14.88 9.26 -6.51
N SER A 75 14.75 8.48 -5.44
CA SER A 75 14.68 7.02 -5.52
C SER A 75 13.31 6.52 -6.03
N TYR A 76 12.21 6.96 -5.41
CA TYR A 76 10.86 6.51 -5.77
C TYR A 76 10.22 7.34 -6.90
N GLY A 77 10.89 8.39 -7.36
CA GLY A 77 10.43 9.22 -8.48
C GLY A 77 9.03 9.79 -8.27
N LYS A 78 8.17 9.63 -9.31
CA LYS A 78 6.79 10.13 -9.32
C LYS A 78 5.94 9.57 -8.19
N TRP A 79 6.32 8.42 -7.63
CA TRP A 79 5.59 7.78 -6.55
C TRP A 79 5.56 8.64 -5.28
N GLU A 80 6.69 9.22 -4.88
CA GLU A 80 6.77 10.10 -3.69
C GLU A 80 5.90 11.36 -3.85
N THR A 81 5.72 11.82 -5.09
CA THR A 81 4.94 13.02 -5.42
C THR A 81 3.51 12.73 -5.89
N ALA A 82 3.08 11.46 -5.91
CA ALA A 82 1.75 11.10 -6.40
C ALA A 82 0.66 11.59 -5.44
N GLY A 83 -0.32 12.36 -5.92
CA GLY A 83 -1.39 12.87 -5.07
C GLY A 83 -0.94 13.96 -4.11
N GLU A 84 -1.31 13.83 -2.82
CA GLU A 84 -0.99 14.83 -1.79
C GLU A 84 -0.28 14.21 -0.59
N MET A 85 0.68 14.95 -0.04
CA MET A 85 1.43 14.56 1.15
C MET A 85 1.18 15.57 2.27
N HIS A 86 0.89 15.05 3.46
CA HIS A 86 0.79 15.80 4.69
C HIS A 86 1.78 15.28 5.72
N LYS A 87 2.20 16.13 6.65
CA LYS A 87 3.12 15.75 7.70
C LYS A 87 2.71 16.34 9.03
N TYR A 88 2.71 15.49 10.05
CA TYR A 88 2.55 15.89 11.44
C TYR A 88 3.62 15.20 12.27
N GLN A 89 4.46 16.00 12.94
CA GLN A 89 5.65 15.50 13.64
C GLN A 89 6.53 14.65 12.72
N SER A 90 6.85 13.41 13.10
CA SER A 90 7.62 12.47 12.28
C SER A 90 6.75 11.67 11.30
N THR A 91 5.42 11.69 11.44
CA THR A 91 4.51 10.88 10.63
C THR A 91 4.10 11.62 9.36
N ARG A 92 4.20 10.91 8.23
CA ARG A 92 3.70 11.37 6.93
C ARG A 92 2.37 10.68 6.61
N ILE A 93 1.45 11.39 5.99
CA ILE A 93 0.20 10.86 5.47
C ILE A 93 0.17 11.15 3.97
N HIS A 94 0.17 10.09 3.18
CA HIS A 94 0.20 10.14 1.73
C HIS A 94 -1.16 9.76 1.18
N ILE A 95 -1.85 10.74 0.61
CA ILE A 95 -3.13 10.57 -0.07
C ILE A 95 -2.82 10.28 -1.54
N ILE A 96 -3.11 9.06 -1.99
CA ILE A 96 -2.81 8.60 -3.34
C ILE A 96 -4.13 8.35 -4.07
N PRO A 97 -4.35 8.94 -5.26
CA PRO A 97 -5.51 8.60 -6.08
C PRO A 97 -5.54 7.10 -6.40
N LEU A 98 -6.71 6.47 -6.32
CA LEU A 98 -6.86 5.04 -6.62
C LEU A 98 -6.42 4.69 -8.05
N SER A 99 -6.64 5.60 -9.01
CA SER A 99 -6.14 5.43 -10.37
C SER A 99 -4.61 5.26 -10.45
N THR A 100 -3.87 5.95 -9.57
CA THR A 100 -2.41 5.85 -9.47
C THR A 100 -1.99 4.52 -8.86
N LEU A 101 -2.83 3.92 -8.02
CA LEU A 101 -2.64 2.57 -7.51
C LEU A 101 -3.08 1.50 -8.51
N HIS A 102 -3.70 1.85 -9.65
CA HIS A 102 -4.36 0.88 -10.54
C HIS A 102 -5.38 0.00 -9.80
N LEU A 103 -6.12 0.60 -8.86
CA LEU A 103 -7.16 -0.06 -8.08
C LEU A 103 -8.48 0.70 -8.25
N SER A 104 -9.59 0.00 -8.05
CA SER A 104 -10.90 0.61 -7.79
C SER A 104 -11.41 0.19 -6.40
N LEU A 105 -12.53 0.77 -5.95
CA LEU A 105 -13.14 0.35 -4.68
C LEU A 105 -13.66 -1.10 -4.74
N GLU A 106 -13.99 -1.64 -5.92
CA GLU A 106 -14.49 -3.01 -6.10
C GLU A 106 -13.39 -4.07 -5.89
N ASP A 107 -12.14 -3.65 -6.09
CA ASP A 107 -10.93 -4.43 -5.82
C ASP A 107 -10.64 -4.55 -4.33
N CYS A 108 -11.39 -3.84 -3.48
CA CYS A 108 -11.13 -3.75 -2.05
C CYS A 108 -12.19 -4.50 -1.23
N GLU A 109 -11.88 -4.73 0.04
CA GLU A 109 -12.79 -5.26 1.05
C GLU A 109 -12.74 -4.40 2.32
N GLU A 110 -13.87 -4.33 3.03
CA GLU A 110 -13.96 -3.58 4.28
C GLU A 110 -13.30 -4.33 5.43
N VAL A 111 -12.48 -3.59 6.19
CA VAL A 111 -11.86 -4.05 7.41
C VAL A 111 -11.98 -3.00 8.50
N THR A 112 -11.59 -3.41 9.70
CA THR A 112 -11.38 -2.47 10.80
C THR A 112 -10.07 -1.71 10.58
N SER A 113 -10.08 -0.39 10.74
CA SER A 113 -8.90 0.44 10.51
C SER A 113 -7.71 0.02 11.37
N THR A 114 -6.51 0.14 10.80
CA THR A 114 -5.24 -0.07 11.51
C THR A 114 -5.10 0.81 12.75
N PHE A 115 -5.74 1.99 12.77
CA PHE A 115 -5.58 2.99 13.84
C PHE A 115 -6.70 2.99 14.88
N SER A 116 -7.81 2.30 14.63
CA SER A 116 -8.96 2.26 15.55
C SER A 116 -9.83 1.03 15.30
N VAL A 117 -10.21 0.34 16.39
CA VAL A 117 -11.17 -0.78 16.30
C VAL A 117 -12.60 -0.32 16.00
N GLN A 118 -12.88 0.98 16.16
CA GLN A 118 -14.23 1.54 16.03
C GLN A 118 -14.52 2.09 14.62
N HIS A 119 -13.49 2.19 13.77
CA HIS A 119 -13.62 2.81 12.46
C HIS A 119 -13.31 1.82 11.35
N LYS A 120 -13.89 2.10 10.19
CA LYS A 120 -13.74 1.27 9.00
C LYS A 120 -12.68 1.86 8.07
N ALA A 121 -12.03 0.96 7.37
CA ALA A 121 -11.18 1.26 6.24
C ALA A 121 -11.34 0.14 5.21
N LEU A 122 -10.81 0.33 4.03
CA LEU A 122 -10.72 -0.69 3.00
C LEU A 122 -9.27 -1.20 2.92
N ILE A 123 -9.10 -2.43 2.45
CA ILE A 123 -7.81 -2.94 1.96
C ILE A 123 -8.01 -3.56 0.57
N PRO A 124 -7.02 -3.51 -0.33
CA PRO A 124 -7.12 -4.22 -1.58
C PRO A 124 -7.14 -5.73 -1.34
N LYS A 125 -7.96 -6.44 -2.10
CA LYS A 125 -7.93 -7.91 -2.14
C LYS A 125 -6.55 -8.37 -2.63
N PRO A 126 -6.08 -9.57 -2.23
CA PRO A 126 -4.72 -10.01 -2.53
C PRO A 126 -4.31 -9.94 -4.00
N ARG A 127 -5.19 -10.37 -4.92
CA ARG A 127 -4.93 -10.38 -6.37
C ARG A 127 -4.79 -8.96 -6.96
N PRO A 128 -5.78 -8.04 -6.82
CA PRO A 128 -5.60 -6.65 -7.22
C PRO A 128 -4.41 -5.96 -6.57
N TYR A 129 -4.13 -6.23 -5.29
CA TYR A 129 -2.96 -5.68 -4.60
C TYR A 129 -1.65 -6.09 -5.27
N LEU A 130 -1.49 -7.37 -5.62
CA LEU A 130 -0.29 -7.86 -6.29
C LEU A 130 -0.13 -7.23 -7.68
N ILE A 131 -1.21 -7.11 -8.46
CA ILE A 131 -1.17 -6.46 -9.77
C ILE A 131 -0.81 -4.98 -9.63
N SER A 132 -1.40 -4.29 -8.65
CA SER A 132 -1.10 -2.90 -8.30
C SER A 132 0.39 -2.73 -7.99
N LEU A 133 0.93 -3.55 -7.07
CA LEU A 133 2.35 -3.56 -6.73
C LEU A 133 3.24 -3.77 -7.96
N ILE A 134 2.98 -4.79 -8.78
CA ILE A 134 3.79 -5.08 -9.98
C ILE A 134 3.83 -3.86 -10.92
N ARG A 135 2.70 -3.17 -11.09
CA ARG A 135 2.62 -1.97 -11.94
C ARG A 135 3.37 -0.79 -11.34
N ILE A 136 3.30 -0.60 -10.02
CA ILE A 136 4.00 0.47 -9.30
C ILE A 136 5.51 0.20 -9.22
N LEU A 137 5.91 -1.04 -9.00
CA LEU A 137 7.29 -1.52 -8.85
C LEU A 137 8.09 -1.50 -10.16
N GLN A 138 7.52 -1.02 -11.26
CA GLN A 138 8.28 -0.61 -12.45
C GLN A 138 9.12 0.67 -12.20
N LEU A 139 9.55 0.94 -10.95
CA LEU A 139 10.29 2.11 -10.47
C LEU A 139 11.39 1.69 -9.47
N PRO A 140 12.50 2.44 -9.34
CA PRO A 140 13.78 1.94 -8.80
C PRO A 140 14.00 2.07 -7.27
N ASP A 141 15.09 1.40 -6.84
CA ASP A 141 15.96 1.50 -5.64
C ASP A 141 15.80 0.60 -4.38
N ASP A 142 16.95 -0.07 -4.14
CA ASP A 142 17.81 -0.41 -2.99
C ASP A 142 17.46 -1.37 -1.83
N GLU A 143 18.54 -2.08 -1.47
CA GLU A 143 18.69 -3.40 -0.85
C GLU A 143 18.39 -3.46 0.65
N ASP A 144 17.88 -4.62 1.08
CA ASP A 144 18.30 -5.31 2.31
C ASP A 144 17.83 -6.78 2.18
N GLU A 145 18.75 -7.73 1.97
CA GLU A 145 18.45 -9.16 2.11
C GLU A 145 19.03 -9.67 3.44
N GLU A 146 18.15 -10.01 4.38
CA GLU A 146 18.48 -10.93 5.46
C GLU A 146 18.49 -12.37 4.92
N SER A 147 19.56 -13.11 5.21
CA SER A 147 19.74 -14.48 4.73
C SER A 147 18.80 -15.45 5.46
N GLU A 148 17.77 -15.91 4.77
CA GLU A 148 17.01 -17.10 5.15
C GLU A 148 17.76 -18.38 4.73
N SER A 149 17.52 -19.50 5.41
CA SER A 149 17.91 -20.83 4.93
C SER A 149 17.14 -21.22 3.65
N GLU A 150 17.85 -21.72 2.64
CA GLU A 150 17.33 -22.14 1.33
C GLU A 150 16.14 -23.11 1.39
N GLU A 151 16.12 -24.07 2.32
CA GLU A 151 15.04 -25.06 2.43
C GLU A 151 13.69 -24.45 2.84
N HIS A 152 13.71 -23.56 3.84
CA HIS A 152 12.51 -22.83 4.26
C HIS A 152 12.03 -21.87 3.16
N PHE A 153 12.96 -21.24 2.44
CA PHE A 153 12.64 -20.40 1.30
C PHE A 153 11.87 -21.20 0.23
N GLN A 154 12.42 -22.33 -0.22
CA GLN A 154 11.79 -23.16 -1.25
C GLN A 154 10.42 -23.73 -0.84
N GLN A 155 10.24 -24.07 0.44
CA GLN A 155 8.93 -24.50 0.95
C GLN A 155 7.89 -23.38 0.84
N ARG A 156 8.23 -22.14 1.23
CA ARG A 156 7.34 -20.98 1.11
C ARG A 156 7.08 -20.61 -0.34
N VAL A 157 8.08 -20.71 -1.22
CA VAL A 157 7.92 -20.54 -2.68
C VAL A 157 6.84 -21.49 -3.20
N GLY A 158 6.92 -22.78 -2.86
CA GLY A 158 5.92 -23.76 -3.26
C GLY A 158 4.50 -23.45 -2.76
N GLN A 159 4.37 -23.05 -1.49
CA GLN A 159 3.09 -22.65 -0.91
C GLN A 159 2.51 -21.39 -1.57
N ALA A 160 3.33 -20.37 -1.78
CA ALA A 160 2.93 -19.12 -2.43
C ALA A 160 2.47 -19.36 -3.87
N LEU A 161 3.20 -20.18 -4.65
CA LEU A 161 2.81 -20.55 -6.00
C LEU A 161 1.47 -21.29 -6.04
N SER A 162 1.26 -22.24 -5.11
CA SER A 162 -0.01 -22.96 -5.00
C SER A 162 -1.17 -22.01 -4.70
N LEU A 163 -0.96 -21.05 -3.80
CA LEU A 163 -1.96 -20.05 -3.42
C LEU A 163 -2.32 -19.14 -4.59
N ILE A 164 -1.34 -18.52 -5.25
CA ILE A 164 -1.63 -17.54 -6.30
C ILE A 164 -2.29 -18.19 -7.51
N ARG A 165 -1.99 -19.46 -7.83
CA ARG A 165 -2.62 -20.19 -8.93
C ARG A 165 -4.11 -20.48 -8.71
N GLN A 166 -4.57 -20.45 -7.46
CA GLN A 166 -5.98 -20.65 -7.11
C GLN A 166 -6.81 -19.36 -7.22
N TRP A 167 -6.19 -18.21 -7.43
CA TRP A 167 -6.92 -16.96 -7.63
C TRP A 167 -7.61 -16.96 -8.99
N ASP A 168 -8.74 -16.26 -9.08
CA ASP A 168 -9.55 -16.16 -10.29
C ASP A 168 -8.88 -15.23 -11.32
N TRP A 169 -7.84 -15.69 -12.02
CA TRP A 169 -7.14 -14.91 -13.05
C TRP A 169 -7.92 -14.87 -14.35
N LYS A 170 -8.08 -13.69 -14.92
CA LYS A 170 -8.65 -13.51 -16.25
C LYS A 170 -7.60 -13.75 -17.33
N SER A 171 -8.03 -14.14 -18.52
CA SER A 171 -7.13 -14.40 -19.66
C SER A 171 -6.22 -13.21 -19.98
N GLU A 172 -6.72 -11.99 -19.88
CA GLU A 172 -5.96 -10.75 -20.08
C GLU A 172 -4.91 -10.46 -18.99
N GLU A 173 -5.00 -11.14 -17.84
CA GLU A 173 -4.07 -11.00 -16.71
C GLU A 173 -2.99 -12.10 -16.70
N ALA A 174 -2.98 -13.02 -17.68
CA ALA A 174 -2.03 -14.13 -17.75
C ALA A 174 -0.55 -13.68 -17.64
N LYS A 175 -0.23 -12.51 -18.20
CA LYS A 175 1.11 -11.90 -18.09
C LYS A 175 1.47 -11.51 -16.65
N TYR A 176 0.50 -11.12 -15.83
CA TYR A 176 0.72 -10.79 -14.42
C TYR A 176 0.87 -12.05 -13.57
N LEU A 177 0.13 -13.12 -13.90
CA LEU A 177 0.33 -14.43 -13.27
C LEU A 177 1.73 -14.98 -13.57
N ASP A 178 2.15 -15.01 -14.84
CA ASP A 178 3.52 -15.45 -15.22
C ASP A 178 4.57 -14.65 -14.46
N LEU A 179 4.43 -13.32 -14.45
CA LEU A 179 5.39 -12.48 -13.79
C LEU A 179 5.42 -12.68 -12.26
N SER A 180 4.24 -12.84 -11.64
CA SER A 180 4.12 -13.13 -10.21
C SER A 180 4.79 -14.45 -9.85
N GLU A 181 4.57 -15.51 -10.64
CA GLU A 181 5.22 -16.81 -10.42
C GLU A 181 6.73 -16.70 -10.53
N ARG A 182 7.23 -15.97 -11.53
CA ARG A 182 8.66 -15.75 -11.72
C ARG A 182 9.25 -14.98 -10.55
N MET A 183 8.61 -13.90 -10.10
CA MET A 183 9.03 -13.10 -8.94
C MET A 183 9.04 -13.91 -7.64
N ILE A 184 8.05 -14.78 -7.41
CA ILE A 184 8.02 -15.66 -6.23
C ILE A 184 9.19 -16.64 -6.24
N ARG A 185 9.54 -17.19 -7.42
CA ARG A 185 10.65 -18.16 -7.55
C ARG A 185 12.02 -17.51 -7.43
N ASN A 186 12.13 -16.26 -7.86
CA ASN A 186 13.37 -15.50 -7.80
C ASN A 186 13.02 -14.04 -7.54
N CYS A 187 13.11 -13.62 -6.28
CA CYS A 187 12.88 -12.24 -5.87
C CYS A 187 13.82 -11.27 -6.59
N GLN A 188 15.00 -11.72 -7.02
CA GLN A 188 15.95 -10.89 -7.77
C GLN A 188 15.41 -10.43 -9.14
N LEU A 189 14.35 -11.06 -9.66
CA LEU A 189 13.68 -10.57 -10.86
C LEU A 189 13.04 -9.20 -10.66
N LEU A 190 12.75 -8.79 -9.42
CA LEU A 190 12.40 -7.41 -9.09
C LEU A 190 13.46 -6.44 -9.64
N TYR A 191 14.74 -6.80 -9.58
CA TYR A 191 15.83 -5.99 -10.13
C TYR A 191 15.89 -5.94 -11.66
N THR A 192 15.08 -6.75 -12.35
CA THR A 192 15.09 -6.86 -13.83
C THR A 192 13.85 -6.27 -14.50
N LEU A 193 12.79 -5.97 -13.75
CA LEU A 193 11.55 -5.36 -14.26
C LEU A 193 11.66 -3.84 -14.52
N LYS A 194 12.89 -3.35 -14.56
CA LYS A 194 13.27 -1.95 -14.77
C LYS A 194 13.03 -1.55 -16.22
N ALA A 195 12.39 -0.40 -16.45
CA ALA A 195 12.39 0.30 -17.72
C ALA A 195 13.23 1.56 -17.61
#